data_AF-A0A7X6T2H8-F1
#
_entry.id   AF-A0A7X6T2H8-F1
#
_cell.length_a   1.000
_cell.length_b   1.000
_cell.length_c   1.000
_cell.angle_alpha   90.00
_cell.angle_beta   90.00
_cell.angle_gamma   90.00
#
_symmetry.space_group_name_H-M   'P 1'
#
loop_
_entity.id
_entity.type
_entity.pdbx_description
1 polymer ?
#
loop_
_entity_poly.entity_id
_entity_poly.type
_entity_poly.pdbx_seq_one_letter_code
_entity_poly.pdbx_strand_id
1 'polypeptide(L)'
;MKENKDKRPLEGSGDCKRTSIGGQALIEGLLMLGPHKQAIAVREPGGEIKLTVKDRSVRSSRFNVPFLRGAVRLVTQMKTGMEALMYSADLAMTEEVDAEEKPSRFERFADRHPNLV
;
A
#
# COMPACT_ATOMS: atom_id res chain seq x y z
N MET A 1 20.07 25.20 11.39
CA MET A 1 19.97 24.47 10.11
C MET A 1 20.65 23.13 10.28
N LYS A 2 19.90 22.02 10.37
CA LYS A 2 20.49 20.68 10.46
C LYS A 2 20.52 20.09 9.05
N GLU A 3 21.73 19.87 8.58
CA GLU A 3 22.07 19.38 7.25
C GLU A 3 21.46 18.00 6.98
N ASN A 4 20.72 17.91 5.87
CA ASN A 4 19.99 16.72 5.45
C ASN A 4 20.96 15.74 4.76
N LYS A 5 21.49 14.77 5.51
CA LYS A 5 22.51 13.79 5.08
C LYS A 5 22.02 12.71 4.10
N ASP A 6 20.79 12.81 3.59
CA ASP A 6 20.12 11.71 2.88
C ASP A 6 20.17 11.80 1.34
N LYS A 7 21.00 12.68 0.76
CA LYS A 7 21.12 12.87 -0.70
C LYS A 7 22.47 12.45 -1.28
N ARG A 8 22.98 11.26 -0.95
CA ARG A 8 24.15 10.71 -1.68
C ARG A 8 23.69 9.76 -2.80
N PRO A 9 24.12 9.96 -4.06
CA PRO A 9 23.95 8.99 -5.12
C PRO A 9 24.61 7.66 -4.69
N LEU A 10 23.92 6.55 -4.94
CA LEU A 10 24.38 5.21 -4.58
C LEU A 10 25.45 4.75 -5.58
N GLU A 11 26.68 5.24 -5.44
CA GLU A 11 27.84 4.58 -6.07
C GLU A 11 28.08 3.25 -5.36
N GLY A 12 27.85 2.16 -6.08
CA GLY A 12 27.93 0.79 -5.58
C GLY A 12 29.37 0.36 -5.31
N SER A 13 29.81 0.50 -4.06
CA SER A 13 30.84 -0.38 -3.49
C SER A 13 30.32 -1.82 -3.55
N GLY A 14 31.08 -2.75 -4.14
CA GLY A 14 30.73 -4.14 -4.42
C GLY A 14 30.44 -5.06 -3.21
N ASP A 15 29.97 -4.50 -2.10
CA ASP A 15 29.49 -5.23 -0.94
C ASP A 15 27.97 -5.39 -1.01
N CYS A 16 27.49 -6.63 -1.15
CA CYS A 16 26.08 -6.96 -1.05
C CYS A 16 25.58 -6.71 0.39
N LYS A 17 25.03 -5.52 0.65
CA LYS A 17 24.37 -5.21 1.93
C LYS A 17 22.98 -5.82 1.95
N ARG A 18 22.79 -6.88 2.75
CA ARG A 18 21.47 -7.46 2.99
C ARG A 18 20.57 -6.43 3.66
N THR A 19 19.48 -6.07 2.98
CA THR A 19 18.41 -5.22 3.52
C THR A 19 17.13 -6.02 3.61
N SER A 20 16.35 -5.82 4.67
CA SER A 20 15.03 -6.42 4.79
C SER A 20 14.03 -5.62 3.96
N ILE A 21 13.66 -6.14 2.79
CA ILE A 21 12.59 -5.59 1.96
C ILE A 21 11.44 -6.60 1.95
N GLY A 22 10.24 -6.11 2.17
CA GLY A 22 9.00 -6.85 1.94
C GLY A 22 8.11 -6.09 0.97
N GLY A 23 6.95 -6.66 0.65
CA GLY A 23 6.00 -5.99 -0.21
C GLY A 23 4.64 -6.68 -0.25
N GLN A 24 3.74 -6.08 -1.01
CA GLN A 24 2.40 -6.58 -1.28
C GLN A 24 2.02 -6.23 -2.73
N ALA A 25 1.26 -7.10 -3.39
CA ALA A 25 0.65 -6.78 -4.66
C ALA A 25 -0.57 -5.86 -4.47
N LEU A 26 -0.71 -4.87 -5.35
CA LEU A 26 -1.81 -3.91 -5.37
C LEU A 26 -2.60 -4.03 -6.68
N ILE A 27 -3.68 -3.27 -6.81
CA ILE A 27 -4.44 -3.21 -8.07
C ILE A 27 -3.57 -2.47 -9.09
N GLU A 28 -3.26 -3.15 -10.21
CA GLU A 28 -2.39 -2.62 -11.26
C GLU A 28 -1.02 -2.11 -10.75
N GLY A 29 -0.52 -2.68 -9.64
CA GLY A 29 0.65 -2.14 -8.98
C GLY A 29 1.25 -3.01 -7.87
N LEU A 30 2.22 -2.44 -7.17
CA LEU A 30 2.92 -3.07 -6.06
C LEU A 30 3.31 -2.07 -4.97
N LEU A 31 3.39 -2.57 -3.74
CA LEU A 31 3.91 -1.90 -2.55
C LEU A 31 5.22 -2.57 -2.15
N MET A 32 6.26 -1.78 -1.93
CA MET A 32 7.54 -2.21 -1.34
C MET A 32 7.78 -1.49 -0.01
N LEU A 33 8.14 -2.26 1.01
CA LEU A 33 8.38 -1.82 2.37
C LEU A 33 9.84 -2.07 2.73
N GLY A 34 10.61 -0.99 2.80
CA GLY A 34 11.96 -0.99 3.33
C GLY A 34 12.04 -0.62 4.82
N PRO A 35 13.24 -0.63 5.38
CA PRO A 35 13.47 -0.24 6.77
C PRO A 35 13.03 1.22 7.02
N HIS A 36 13.39 2.15 6.14
CA HIS A 36 13.16 3.58 6.35
C HIS A 36 12.18 4.21 5.36
N LYS A 37 11.85 3.51 4.26
CA LYS A 37 11.02 4.03 3.19
C LYS A 37 10.00 2.99 2.75
N GLN A 38 8.88 3.46 2.22
CA GLN A 38 7.93 2.67 1.46
C GLN A 38 7.74 3.27 0.08
N ALA A 39 7.54 2.44 -0.92
CA ALA A 39 7.31 2.84 -2.30
C ALA A 39 6.10 2.11 -2.85
N ILE A 40 5.20 2.85 -3.50
CA ILE A 40 4.04 2.32 -4.22
C ILE A 40 4.24 2.68 -5.69
N ALA A 41 4.14 1.69 -6.57
CA ALA A 41 4.14 1.88 -8.02
C ALA A 41 2.84 1.31 -8.57
N VAL A 42 2.04 2.15 -9.24
CA VAL A 42 0.74 1.77 -9.84
C VAL A 42 0.71 2.25 -11.28
N ARG A 43 0.22 1.41 -12.17
CA ARG A 43 -0.03 1.75 -13.57
C ARG A 43 -1.38 2.47 -13.68
N GLU A 44 -1.36 3.70 -14.17
CA GLU A 44 -2.57 4.46 -14.49
C GLU A 44 -3.23 3.90 -15.78
N PRO A 45 -4.52 4.15 -16.04
CA PRO A 45 -5.22 3.72 -17.25
C PRO A 45 -4.48 4.08 -18.55
N GLY A 46 -3.88 5.28 -18.60
CA GLY A 46 -3.05 5.77 -19.70
C GLY A 46 -1.73 5.02 -19.92
N GLY A 47 -1.41 4.04 -19.05
CA GLY A 47 -0.23 3.19 -19.14
C GLY A 47 1.04 3.75 -18.49
N GLU A 48 0.99 4.96 -17.95
CA GLU A 48 2.10 5.55 -17.17
C GLU A 48 2.18 4.91 -15.77
N ILE A 49 3.39 4.81 -15.22
CA ILE A 49 3.62 4.29 -13.86
C ILE A 49 3.79 5.46 -12.90
N LYS A 50 2.85 5.60 -11.97
CA LYS A 50 2.94 6.56 -10.88
C LYS A 50 3.68 5.98 -9.69
N LEU A 51 4.86 6.53 -9.42
CA LEU A 51 5.70 6.16 -8.28
C LEU A 51 5.48 7.11 -7.10
N THR A 52 5.07 6.57 -5.97
CA THR A 52 4.89 7.31 -4.72
C THR A 52 5.83 6.76 -3.66
N VAL A 53 6.81 7.57 -3.22
CA VAL A 53 7.75 7.20 -2.16
C VAL A 53 7.45 8.00 -0.90
N LYS A 54 7.33 7.32 0.24
CA LYS A 54 7.09 7.94 1.55
C LYS A 54 8.12 7.43 2.56
N ASP A 55 8.50 8.29 3.48
CA ASP A 55 9.30 7.87 4.63
C ASP A 55 8.46 7.03 5.59
N ARG A 56 9.09 6.01 6.17
CA ARG A 56 8.47 5.05 7.06
C ARG A 56 9.19 5.10 8.41
N SER A 57 8.49 5.61 9.41
CA SER A 57 8.94 5.54 10.80
C SER A 57 8.83 4.10 11.31
N VAL A 58 9.97 3.46 11.56
CA VAL A 58 10.00 2.18 12.29
C VAL A 58 9.64 2.45 13.74
N ARG A 59 8.43 2.08 14.17
CA ARG A 59 8.01 2.28 15.57
C ARG A 59 8.87 1.39 16.47
N SER A 60 9.64 2.01 17.37
CA SER A 60 10.59 1.30 18.21
C SER A 60 9.90 0.59 19.39
N SER A 61 10.16 -0.72 19.47
CA SER A 61 10.53 -1.51 20.65
C SER A 61 9.62 -1.60 21.89
N ARG A 62 8.52 -0.86 22.02
CA ARG A 62 7.72 -0.88 23.27
C ARG A 62 6.74 -2.06 23.40
N PHE A 63 6.58 -2.89 22.38
CA PHE A 63 5.68 -4.06 22.37
C PHE A 63 6.40 -5.36 21.97
N ASN A 64 7.65 -5.54 22.40
CA ASN A 64 8.46 -6.72 22.11
C ASN A 64 8.13 -7.95 22.99
N VAL A 65 6.86 -8.13 23.38
CA VAL A 65 6.39 -9.33 24.09
C VAL A 65 6.02 -10.40 23.04
N PRO A 66 6.47 -11.66 23.14
CA PRO A 66 6.35 -12.65 22.06
C PRO A 66 4.95 -12.80 21.45
N PHE A 67 3.91 -12.78 22.29
CA PHE A 67 2.52 -12.89 21.86
C PHE A 67 1.99 -11.60 21.21
N LEU A 68 2.28 -10.43 21.82
CA LEU A 68 1.77 -9.13 21.33
C LEU A 68 2.54 -8.60 20.12
N ARG A 69 3.81 -9.00 19.96
CA ARG A 69 4.69 -8.60 18.86
C ARG A 69 4.10 -8.98 17.49
N GLY A 70 3.50 -10.17 17.40
CA GLY A 70 2.84 -10.66 16.19
C GLY A 70 1.61 -9.83 15.83
N ALA A 71 0.68 -9.68 16.78
CA ALA A 71 -0.56 -8.93 16.59
C ALA A 71 -0.31 -7.46 16.19
N VAL A 72 0.61 -6.77 16.88
CA VAL A 72 0.95 -5.38 16.56
C VAL A 72 1.52 -5.26 15.14
N ARG A 73 2.39 -6.19 14.73
CA ARG A 73 2.93 -6.22 13.37
C ARG A 73 1.83 -6.48 12.35
N LEU A 74 0.96 -7.45 12.60
CA LEU A 74 -0.15 -7.78 11.71
C LEU A 74 -1.06 -6.57 11.49
N VAL A 75 -1.51 -5.91 12.56
CA VAL A 75 -2.40 -4.74 12.47
C VAL A 75 -1.71 -3.59 11.71
N THR A 76 -0.44 -3.34 11.99
CA THR A 76 0.32 -2.27 11.30
C THR A 76 0.48 -2.57 9.81
N GLN A 77 0.75 -3.84 9.46
CA GLN A 77 0.86 -4.27 8.06
C GLN A 77 -0.48 -4.23 7.35
N MET A 78 -1.56 -4.69 7.99
CA MET A 78 -2.91 -4.65 7.45
C MET A 78 -3.35 -3.21 7.18
N LYS A 79 -3.13 -2.29 8.13
CA LYS A 79 -3.43 -0.86 7.92
C LYS A 79 -2.69 -0.30 6.72
N THR A 80 -1.37 -0.52 6.65
CA THR A 80 -0.54 -0.01 5.55
C THR A 80 -0.95 -0.63 4.21
N GLY A 81 -1.22 -1.93 4.19
CA GLY A 81 -1.63 -2.67 3.01
C GLY A 81 -2.99 -2.23 2.50
N MET A 82 -3.98 -2.05 3.39
CA MET A 82 -5.30 -1.53 3.03
C MET A 82 -5.25 -0.11 2.48
N GLU A 83 -4.49 0.79 3.12
CA GLU A 83 -4.30 2.15 2.63
C GLU A 83 -3.67 2.16 1.22
N ALA A 84 -2.67 1.31 0.98
CA ALA A 84 -2.03 1.19 -0.33
C ALA A 84 -2.97 0.59 -1.38
N LEU A 85 -3.83 -0.37 -0.99
CA LEU A 85 -4.81 -1.00 -1.87
C LEU A 85 -5.86 0.00 -2.35
N MET A 86 -6.41 0.79 -1.42
CA MET A 86 -7.37 1.85 -1.76
C MET A 86 -6.73 2.91 -2.65
N TYR A 87 -5.52 3.36 -2.30
CA TYR A 87 -4.77 4.30 -3.13
C TYR A 87 -4.52 3.77 -4.55
N SER A 88 -4.21 2.48 -4.71
CA SER A 88 -4.03 1.89 -6.03
C SER A 88 -5.32 1.78 -6.83
N ALA A 89 -6.45 1.51 -6.16
CA ALA A 89 -7.75 1.50 -6.79
C ALA A 89 -8.10 2.89 -7.32
N ASP A 90 -7.92 3.94 -6.51
CA ASP A 90 -8.24 5.32 -6.89
C ASP A 90 -7.46 5.77 -8.13
N LEU A 91 -6.18 5.37 -8.23
CA LEU A 91 -5.31 5.67 -9.38
C LEU A 91 -5.62 4.82 -10.61
N ALA A 92 -6.00 3.56 -10.42
CA ALA A 92 -6.35 2.66 -11.53
C ALA A 92 -7.74 2.96 -12.10
N MET A 93 -8.64 3.55 -11.32
CA MET A 93 -10.04 3.82 -11.69
C MET A 93 -10.31 5.30 -11.99
N THR A 94 -9.29 6.15 -12.08
CA THR A 94 -9.48 7.61 -12.24
C THR A 94 -10.22 7.99 -13.54
N GLU A 95 -10.35 7.09 -14.52
CA GLU A 95 -11.16 7.28 -15.74
C GLU A 95 -12.56 6.61 -15.69
N GLU A 96 -12.87 5.77 -14.68
CA GLU A 96 -14.15 5.05 -14.58
C GLU A 96 -15.22 5.78 -13.75
N VAL A 97 -14.97 6.99 -13.28
CA VAL A 97 -15.96 7.78 -12.51
C VAL A 97 -17.16 8.22 -13.37
N ASP A 98 -17.13 7.98 -14.69
CA ASP A 98 -18.26 8.16 -15.61
C ASP A 98 -18.96 6.85 -16.03
N ALA A 99 -18.57 5.68 -15.51
CA ALA A 99 -19.13 4.39 -15.91
C ALA A 99 -19.90 3.70 -14.78
N GLU A 100 -21.16 4.11 -14.62
CA GLU A 100 -22.29 3.32 -14.12
C GLU A 100 -22.06 2.48 -12.85
N GLU A 101 -22.59 2.97 -11.73
CA GLU A 101 -22.91 2.19 -10.53
C GLU A 101 -23.74 0.95 -10.92
N LYS A 102 -23.09 -0.16 -11.25
CA LYS A 102 -23.78 -1.43 -11.45
C LYS A 102 -24.34 -1.85 -10.08
N PRO A 103 -25.66 -2.04 -9.96
CA PRO A 103 -26.26 -2.34 -8.67
C PRO A 103 -25.64 -3.60 -8.09
N SER A 104 -25.30 -3.53 -6.81
CA SER A 104 -24.59 -4.59 -6.11
C SER A 104 -25.38 -5.90 -6.19
N ARG A 105 -24.72 -7.06 -6.06
CA ARG A 105 -25.43 -8.36 -6.07
C ARG A 105 -26.52 -8.44 -5.00
N PHE A 106 -26.37 -7.69 -3.91
CA PHE A 106 -27.37 -7.58 -2.84
C PHE A 106 -28.56 -6.72 -3.25
N GLU A 107 -28.32 -5.62 -3.96
CA GLU A 107 -29.37 -4.73 -4.46
C GLU A 107 -30.23 -5.43 -5.51
N ARG A 108 -29.60 -6.14 -6.46
CA ARG A 108 -30.30 -7.04 -7.41
C ARG A 108 -31.07 -8.16 -6.74
N PHE A 109 -30.68 -8.56 -5.53
CA PHE A 109 -31.36 -9.59 -4.74
C PHE A 109 -32.53 -9.00 -3.95
N ALA A 110 -32.36 -7.81 -3.37
CA ALA A 110 -33.41 -7.06 -2.69
C ALA A 110 -34.54 -6.68 -3.66
N ASP A 111 -34.20 -6.22 -4.87
CA ASP A 111 -35.18 -5.95 -5.95
C ASP A 111 -35.97 -7.20 -6.36
N ARG A 112 -35.33 -8.37 -6.32
CA ARG A 112 -35.95 -9.66 -6.66
C ARG A 112 -36.89 -10.17 -5.57
N HIS A 113 -36.62 -9.81 -4.31
CA HIS A 113 -37.37 -10.29 -3.14
C HIS A 113 -37.73 -9.14 -2.21
N PRO A 114 -38.63 -8.23 -2.63
CA PRO A 114 -39.03 -7.04 -1.86
C PRO A 114 -39.78 -7.37 -0.55
N ASN A 115 -40.23 -8.61 -0.40
CA ASN A 115 -41.02 -9.11 0.72
C ASN A 115 -40.20 -9.81 1.82
N LEU A 116 -38.86 -9.66 1.78
CA LEU A 116 -37.90 -10.19 2.78
C LEU A 116 -37.10 -9.08 3.48
N VAL A 117 -37.42 -7.81 3.21
CA VAL A 117 -36.83 -6.60 3.81
C VAL A 117 -37.84 -5.96 4.76
#